data_AF-G0UMD7-F1
#
_entry.id   AF-G0UMD7-F1
#
_cell.length_a   1.000
_cell.length_b   1.000
_cell.length_c   1.000
_cell.angle_alpha   90.00
_cell.angle_beta   90.00
_cell.angle_gamma   90.00
#
_symmetry.space_group_name_H-M   'P 1'
#
loop_
_entity.id
_entity.type
_entity.pdbx_description
1 polymer ?
#
loop_
_entity_poly.entity_id
_entity_poly.type
_entity_poly.pdbx_seq_one_letter_code
_entity_poly.pdbx_strand_id
1 'polypeptide(L)'
;MGRGFGRGSRVTVITHSQGGHSKKVPRGLRGSRQIKRKRFQQKHDEQAQLEKSLGAGPAATHASDKSLAQQISCISFPHVVNRRQKGYKKLRKQIIKGVRSIRRKHAEKAKKMLRKKVKVEHHD
;
A
#
# COMPACT_ATOMS: atom_id res chain seq x y z
N MET A 1 -44.05 -28.54 -22.66
CA MET A 1 -43.95 -28.87 -24.11
C MET A 1 -44.34 -27.64 -24.91
N GLY A 2 -43.66 -27.37 -26.03
CA GLY A 2 -43.89 -26.24 -26.95
C GLY A 2 -42.63 -25.37 -27.08
N ARG A 3 -41.58 -25.78 -27.82
CA ARG A 3 -41.42 -25.72 -29.29
C ARG A 3 -41.79 -24.36 -29.89
N GLY A 4 -40.87 -23.40 -29.80
CA GLY A 4 -40.77 -22.28 -30.74
C GLY A 4 -39.59 -22.52 -31.66
N PHE A 5 -39.86 -22.98 -32.89
CA PHE A 5 -38.88 -23.06 -33.97
C PHE A 5 -38.63 -21.66 -34.54
N GLY A 6 -37.36 -21.30 -34.73
CA GLY A 6 -36.97 -20.05 -35.38
C GLY A 6 -35.47 -20.02 -35.68
N ARG A 7 -35.03 -20.91 -36.56
CA ARG A 7 -33.66 -20.96 -37.09
C ARG A 7 -33.29 -19.65 -37.77
N GLY A 8 -32.15 -19.07 -37.40
CA GLY A 8 -31.50 -17.98 -38.12
C GLY A 8 -29.98 -18.13 -38.03
N SER A 9 -29.40 -18.83 -39.01
CA SER A 9 -27.99 -18.83 -39.44
C SER A 9 -26.95 -18.20 -38.49
N ARG A 10 -26.17 -19.03 -37.79
CA ARG A 10 -24.82 -18.62 -37.40
C ARG A 10 -23.95 -18.67 -38.65
N VAL A 11 -23.83 -17.53 -39.35
CA VAL A 11 -22.76 -17.34 -40.32
C VAL A 11 -21.44 -17.46 -39.55
N THR A 12 -20.76 -18.59 -39.71
CA THR A 12 -19.38 -18.74 -39.28
C THR A 12 -18.53 -17.89 -40.20
N VAL A 13 -18.32 -16.64 -39.81
CA VAL A 13 -17.29 -15.81 -40.44
C VAL A 13 -15.97 -16.48 -40.12
N ILE A 14 -15.29 -16.94 -41.17
CA ILE A 14 -13.96 -17.52 -41.15
C ILE A 14 -13.03 -16.50 -40.46
N THR A 15 -12.67 -16.78 -39.21
CA THR A 15 -11.65 -16.01 -38.49
C THR A 15 -10.29 -16.53 -38.92
N HIS A 16 -9.62 -15.81 -39.82
CA HIS A 16 -8.15 -15.81 -39.82
C HIS A 16 -7.70 -15.11 -38.54
N SER A 17 -7.49 -15.90 -37.49
CA SER A 17 -6.84 -15.45 -36.27
C SER A 17 -5.37 -15.16 -36.58
N GLN A 18 -5.05 -13.91 -36.85
CA GLN A 18 -3.68 -13.43 -36.79
C GLN A 18 -3.60 -12.17 -35.93
N GLY A 19 -2.67 -12.22 -34.97
CA GLY A 19 -2.10 -11.03 -34.34
C GLY A 19 -2.67 -10.73 -32.96
N GLY A 20 -2.10 -11.38 -31.94
CA GLY A 20 -2.19 -10.94 -30.56
C GLY A 20 -1.53 -9.57 -30.36
N HIS A 21 -2.25 -8.51 -30.68
CA HIS A 21 -2.03 -7.17 -30.14
C HIS A 21 -3.40 -6.59 -29.81
N SER A 22 -3.62 -6.32 -28.52
CA SER A 22 -4.80 -5.60 -28.03
C SER A 22 -4.93 -4.26 -28.78
N LYS A 23 -5.79 -4.23 -29.81
CA LYS A 23 -6.07 -3.03 -30.60
C LYS A 23 -6.79 -2.05 -29.68
N LYS A 24 -6.07 -1.04 -29.18
CA LYS A 24 -6.69 0.10 -28.48
C LYS A 24 -7.80 0.64 -29.38
N VAL A 25 -9.06 0.50 -28.94
CA VAL A 25 -10.23 0.96 -29.71
C VAL A 25 -9.99 2.43 -30.12
N PRO A 26 -10.19 2.83 -31.40
CA PRO A 26 -10.02 4.21 -31.84
C PRO A 26 -10.92 5.17 -31.05
N ARG A 27 -10.50 6.43 -30.86
CA ARG A 27 -11.21 7.41 -30.01
C ARG A 27 -12.70 7.56 -30.37
N GLY A 28 -13.04 7.51 -31.66
CA GLY A 28 -14.42 7.62 -32.17
C GLY A 28 -15.27 6.36 -32.03
N LEU A 29 -14.67 5.20 -31.77
CA LEU A 29 -15.37 3.93 -31.55
C LEU A 29 -15.41 3.54 -30.06
N ARG A 30 -14.87 4.40 -29.17
CA ARG A 30 -14.91 4.18 -27.72
C ARG A 30 -16.26 4.63 -27.17
N GLY A 31 -16.81 3.82 -26.26
CA GLY A 31 -17.98 4.22 -25.50
C GLY A 31 -17.70 5.48 -24.65
N SER A 32 -18.73 6.30 -24.44
CA SER A 32 -18.67 7.54 -23.66
C SER A 32 -18.02 7.36 -22.28
N ARG A 33 -18.31 6.24 -21.60
CA ARG A 33 -17.72 5.88 -20.30
C ARG A 33 -16.20 5.66 -20.37
N GLN A 34 -15.70 5.04 -21.43
CA GLN A 34 -14.27 4.80 -21.62
C GLN A 34 -13.50 6.09 -21.91
N ILE A 35 -14.11 7.00 -22.68
CA ILE A 35 -13.56 8.34 -22.97
C ILE A 35 -13.44 9.15 -21.68
N LYS A 36 -14.52 9.19 -20.87
CA LYS A 36 -14.54 9.90 -19.58
C LYS A 36 -13.48 9.35 -18.61
N ARG A 37 -13.39 8.02 -18.47
CA ARG A 37 -12.39 7.38 -17.60
C ARG A 37 -10.96 7.74 -18.00
N LYS A 38 -10.64 7.73 -19.30
CA LYS A 38 -9.30 8.11 -19.78
C LYS A 38 -8.99 9.57 -19.50
N ARG A 39 -9.94 10.50 -19.74
CA ARG A 39 -9.75 11.93 -19.44
C ARG A 39 -9.51 12.17 -17.95
N PHE A 40 -10.26 11.49 -17.09
CA PHE A 40 -10.08 11.60 -15.64
C PHE A 40 -8.68 11.12 -15.20
N GLN A 41 -8.22 9.99 -15.74
CA GLN A 41 -6.90 9.47 -15.44
C GLN A 41 -5.78 10.42 -15.92
N GLN A 42 -5.90 10.97 -17.13
CA GLN A 42 -4.95 11.97 -17.65
C GLN A 42 -4.86 13.23 -16.77
N LYS A 43 -5.99 13.75 -16.29
CA LYS A 43 -6.00 14.90 -15.36
C LYS A 43 -5.28 14.60 -14.04
N HIS A 44 -5.46 13.41 -13.49
CA HIS A 44 -4.75 13.01 -12.28
C HIS A 44 -3.25 12.83 -12.52
N ASP A 45 -2.86 12.31 -13.69
CA ASP A 45 -1.46 12.17 -14.06
C ASP A 45 -0.78 13.55 -14.23
N GLU A 46 -1.48 14.53 -14.82
CA GLU A 46 -1.00 15.93 -14.95
C GLU A 46 -0.86 16.60 -13.59
N GLN A 47 -1.85 16.43 -12.70
CA GLN A 47 -1.76 16.95 -11.33
C GLN A 47 -0.59 16.33 -10.57
N ALA A 48 -0.40 15.01 -10.68
CA ALA A 48 0.73 14.33 -10.04
C ALA A 48 2.10 14.76 -10.60
N GLN A 49 2.17 15.14 -11.88
CA GLN A 49 3.38 15.70 -12.47
C GLN A 49 3.65 17.12 -11.98
N LEU A 50 2.61 17.96 -11.85
CA LEU A 50 2.71 19.29 -11.27
C LEU A 50 3.16 19.24 -9.80
N GLU A 51 2.58 18.35 -9.00
CA GLU A 51 2.98 18.13 -7.60
C GLU A 51 4.45 17.69 -7.49
N LYS A 52 4.94 16.84 -8.40
CA LYS A 52 6.36 16.47 -8.48
C LYS A 52 7.26 17.65 -8.86
N SER A 53 6.87 18.45 -9.86
CA SER A 53 7.65 19.63 -10.31
C SER A 53 7.70 20.74 -9.25
N LEU A 54 6.64 20.89 -8.46
CA LEU A 54 6.57 21.83 -7.34
C LEU A 54 7.27 21.31 -6.07
N GLY A 55 7.85 20.10 -6.12
CA GLY A 55 8.47 19.47 -4.95
C GLY A 55 7.46 19.09 -3.85
N ALA A 56 6.15 19.19 -4.13
CA ALA A 56 5.06 18.82 -3.24
C ALA A 56 4.81 17.31 -3.23
N GLY A 57 5.87 16.51 -3.38
CA GLY A 57 5.81 15.08 -3.11
C GLY A 57 5.49 14.82 -1.63
N PRO A 58 5.00 13.62 -1.28
CA PRO A 58 4.84 13.25 0.12
C PRO A 58 6.18 13.48 0.80
N ALA A 59 6.22 14.41 1.76
CA ALA A 59 7.43 14.75 2.49
C ALA A 59 8.08 13.44 2.90
N ALA A 60 9.24 13.15 2.31
CA ALA A 60 10.02 12.01 2.72
C ALA A 60 10.33 12.30 4.18
N THR A 61 9.61 11.62 5.08
CA THR A 61 9.92 11.62 6.49
C THR A 61 11.20 10.82 6.60
N HIS A 62 12.32 11.46 6.23
CA HIS A 62 13.65 11.14 6.69
C HIS A 62 13.71 11.47 8.19
N ALA A 63 12.73 10.99 8.96
CA ALA A 63 12.92 10.79 10.36
C ALA A 63 13.97 9.67 10.41
N SER A 64 15.22 10.07 10.60
CA SER A 64 16.28 9.17 10.98
C SER A 64 15.70 8.17 12.00
N ASP A 65 15.93 6.88 11.76
CA ASP A 65 15.40 5.81 12.61
C ASP A 65 15.85 6.13 14.05
N LYS A 66 14.93 6.67 14.87
CA LYS A 66 15.26 7.19 16.20
C LYS A 66 15.99 6.12 16.99
N SER A 67 17.01 6.49 17.76
CA SER A 67 17.71 5.53 18.60
C SER A 67 16.74 4.84 19.56
N LEU A 68 17.03 3.62 20.00
CA LEU A 68 16.17 2.87 20.92
C LEU A 68 15.86 3.68 22.19
N ALA A 69 16.85 4.40 22.72
CA ALA A 69 16.69 5.26 23.89
C ALA A 69 15.71 6.42 23.61
N GLN A 70 15.84 7.07 22.45
CA GLN A 70 14.96 8.17 22.05
C GLN A 70 13.52 7.68 21.79
N GLN A 71 13.35 6.47 21.26
CA GLN A 71 12.01 5.87 21.12
C GLN A 71 11.35 5.59 22.47
N ILE A 72 12.13 5.17 23.46
CA ILE A 72 11.63 4.93 24.83
C ILE A 72 11.27 6.26 25.51
N SER A 73 12.09 7.30 25.37
CA SER A 73 11.81 8.60 25.99
C SER A 73 10.60 9.32 25.37
N CYS A 74 10.32 9.09 24.08
CA CYS A 74 9.12 9.63 23.43
C CYS A 74 7.80 8.96 23.85
N ILE A 75 7.81 7.92 24.69
CA ILE A 75 6.55 7.27 25.10
C ILE A 75 5.81 8.19 26.09
N SER A 76 4.66 8.72 25.65
CA SER A 76 3.72 9.39 26.54
C SER A 76 2.91 8.34 27.32
N PHE A 77 2.82 8.51 28.64
CA PHE A 77 2.00 7.67 29.51
C PHE A 77 0.84 8.48 30.08
N PRO A 78 -0.34 7.87 30.27
CA PRO A 78 -1.47 8.57 30.85
C PRO A 78 -1.15 9.04 32.28
N HIS A 79 -1.46 10.30 32.56
CA HIS A 79 -1.32 10.87 33.89
C HIS A 79 -2.25 10.12 34.87
N VAL A 80 -1.69 9.54 35.92
CA VAL A 80 -2.48 8.80 36.92
C VAL A 80 -3.12 9.79 37.88
N VAL A 81 -4.41 10.05 37.71
CA VAL A 81 -5.19 10.97 38.54
C VAL A 81 -5.54 10.35 39.91
N ASN A 82 -5.67 9.03 39.99
CA ASN A 82 -6.03 8.32 41.22
C ASN A 82 -4.79 7.74 41.91
N ARG A 83 -4.28 8.44 42.94
CA ARG A 83 -3.08 8.06 43.73
C ARG A 83 -3.21 6.75 44.52
N ARG A 84 -4.37 6.06 44.49
CA ARG A 84 -4.54 4.74 45.12
C ARG A 84 -3.55 3.74 44.52
N GLN A 85 -2.99 2.84 45.34
CA GLN A 85 -1.97 1.86 44.92
C GLN A 85 -2.30 1.08 43.62
N LYS A 86 -3.58 0.81 43.35
CA LYS A 86 -4.02 0.12 42.12
C LYS A 86 -3.71 0.94 40.85
N GLY A 87 -3.73 2.28 40.91
CA GLY A 87 -3.40 3.17 39.79
C GLY A 87 -1.93 3.07 39.39
N TYR A 88 -1.02 3.22 40.35
CA TYR A 88 0.42 3.08 40.12
C TYR A 88 0.83 1.68 39.63
N LYS A 89 0.19 0.62 40.15
CA LYS A 89 0.44 -0.76 39.67
C LYS A 89 0.04 -0.92 38.20
N LYS A 90 -1.07 -0.30 37.76
CA LYS A 90 -1.51 -0.30 36.36
C LYS A 90 -0.55 0.50 35.46
N LEU A 91 -0.16 1.71 35.89
CA LEU A 91 0.83 2.53 35.17
C LEU A 91 2.15 1.79 35.00
N ARG A 92 2.69 1.19 36.07
CA ARG A 92 3.92 0.39 36.00
C ARG A 92 3.82 -0.73 34.97
N LYS A 93 2.69 -1.45 34.92
CA LYS A 93 2.45 -2.49 33.91
C LYS A 93 2.42 -1.91 32.48
N GLN A 94 1.82 -0.74 32.28
CA GLN A 94 1.78 -0.06 30.98
C GLN A 94 3.19 0.36 30.53
N ILE A 95 3.99 0.95 31.43
CA ILE A 95 5.38 1.32 31.17
C ILE A 95 6.20 0.10 30.76
N ILE A 96 6.17 -0.96 31.57
CA ILE A 96 6.92 -2.20 31.27
C ILE A 96 6.49 -2.79 29.93
N LYS A 97 5.17 -2.86 29.67
CA LYS A 97 4.64 -3.43 28.42
C LYS A 97 5.07 -2.60 27.20
N GLY A 98 5.02 -1.27 27.29
CA GLY A 98 5.44 -0.35 26.23
C GLY A 98 6.94 -0.43 25.94
N VAL A 99 7.79 -0.42 26.98
CA VAL A 99 9.25 -0.55 26.80
C VAL A 99 9.60 -1.93 26.22
N ARG A 100 8.97 -2.99 26.72
CA ARG A 100 9.22 -4.37 26.26
C ARG A 100 8.82 -4.55 24.79
N SER A 101 7.73 -3.95 24.33
CA SER A 101 7.32 -4.07 22.92
C SER A 101 8.31 -3.37 21.97
N ILE A 102 8.82 -2.19 22.34
CA ILE A 102 9.84 -1.47 21.56
C ILE A 102 11.13 -2.28 21.48
N ARG A 103 11.64 -2.77 22.62
CA ARG A 103 12.85 -3.59 22.66
C ARG A 103 12.73 -4.83 21.78
N ARG A 104 11.56 -5.51 21.81
CA ARG A 104 11.28 -6.65 20.93
C ARG A 104 11.31 -6.26 19.46
N LYS A 105 10.65 -5.16 19.07
CA LYS A 105 10.65 -4.67 17.69
C LYS A 105 12.05 -4.35 17.20
N HIS A 106 12.90 -3.78 18.05
CA HIS A 106 14.30 -3.47 17.72
C HIS A 106 15.14 -4.74 17.55
N ALA A 107 14.98 -5.74 18.42
CA ALA A 107 15.66 -7.02 18.30
C ALA A 107 15.23 -7.78 17.02
N GLU A 108 13.93 -7.78 16.70
CA GLU A 108 13.42 -8.39 15.47
C GLU A 108 13.93 -7.65 14.20
N LYS A 109 14.00 -6.31 14.24
CA LYS A 109 14.67 -5.52 13.18
C LYS A 109 16.13 -5.97 13.02
N ALA A 110 16.90 -6.08 14.11
CA ALA A 110 18.30 -6.49 14.06
C ALA A 110 18.48 -7.90 13.47
N LYS A 111 17.67 -8.88 13.91
CA LYS A 111 17.66 -10.24 13.34
C LYS A 111 17.35 -10.25 11.84
N LYS A 112 16.38 -9.44 11.41
CA LYS A 112 16.02 -9.33 9.99
C LYS A 112 17.16 -8.75 9.15
N MET A 113 17.89 -7.77 9.67
CA MET A 113 19.06 -7.20 9.00
C MET A 113 20.19 -8.21 8.89
N LEU A 114 20.49 -8.96 9.96
CA LEU A 114 21.47 -10.06 9.95
C LEU A 114 21.12 -11.12 8.90
N ARG A 115 19.86 -11.60 8.89
CA ARG A 115 19.39 -12.58 7.88
C ARG A 115 19.52 -12.08 6.44
N LYS A 116 19.33 -10.78 6.20
CA LYS A 116 19.52 -10.19 4.88
C LYS A 116 21.00 -10.18 4.48
N LYS A 117 21.90 -9.81 5.40
CA LYS A 117 23.35 -9.82 5.12
C LYS A 117 23.85 -11.22 4.77
N VAL A 118 23.51 -12.23 5.58
CA VAL A 118 23.90 -13.63 5.33
C VAL A 118 23.36 -14.16 4.00
N LYS A 119 22.16 -13.73 3.57
CA LYS A 119 21.61 -14.11 2.26
C LYS A 119 22.33 -13.48 1.07
N VAL A 120 22.90 -12.29 1.24
CA VAL A 120 23.69 -11.64 0.19
C VAL A 120 25.04 -12.36 0.07
N GLU A 121 25.70 -12.62 1.19
CA GLU A 121 27.01 -13.32 1.23
C GLU A 121 26.97 -14.77 0.68
N HIS A 122 25.80 -15.43 0.68
CA HIS A 122 25.65 -16.78 0.14
C HIS A 122 25.28 -16.83 -1.35
N HIS A 123 25.01 -15.68 -1.97
CA HIS A 123 24.56 -15.59 -3.36
C HIS A 123 25.62 -14.97 -4.31
N ASP A 124 26.74 -14.54 -3.73
CA ASP A 124 28.00 -14.16 -4.39
C ASP A 124 28.98 -15.35 -4.34
#